data_AF-A0A0J6RDE9-F1
#
_entry.id   AF-A0A0J6RDE9-F1
#
_cell.length_a   1.000
_cell.length_b   1.000
_cell.length_c   1.000
_cell.angle_alpha   90.00
_cell.angle_beta   90.00
_cell.angle_gamma   90.00
#
_symmetry.space_group_name_H-M   'P 1'
#
loop_
_entity.id
_entity.type
_entity.pdbx_description
1 polymer ?
#
loop_
_entity_poly.entity_id
_entity_poly.type
_entity_poly.pdbx_seq_one_letter_code
_entity_poly.pdbx_strand_id
1 'polypeptide(L)'
;MEQLRLCLQRLPVVSSDEALLGDLSWQLNHYYIELDSALLRAVMDMRAAHTGLQALVTLLERRDEPLLFSSEEALALLEPIQQRLKQGLEHLNGVQ
;
A
#
# COMPACT_ATOMS: atom_id res chain seq x y z
N MET A 1 4.08 8.49 8.53
CA MET A 1 4.28 9.82 7.93
C MET A 1 4.66 10.88 8.97
N GLU A 2 4.43 10.64 10.26
CA GLU A 2 4.73 11.62 11.31
C GLU A 2 6.24 11.78 11.48
N GLN A 3 7.00 10.68 11.38
CA GLN A 3 8.46 10.69 11.51
C GLN A 3 9.18 11.49 10.40
N LEU A 4 8.73 11.36 9.15
CA LEU A 4 9.25 12.15 8.03
C LEU A 4 8.98 13.65 8.25
N ARG A 5 7.77 13.99 8.70
CA ARG A 5 7.38 15.37 9.02
C ARG A 5 8.23 15.94 10.17
N LEU A 6 8.47 15.15 11.22
CA LEU A 6 9.35 15.55 12.33
C LEU A 6 10.79 15.77 11.87
N CYS A 7 11.32 14.93 10.97
CA CYS A 7 12.66 15.15 10.39
C CYS A 7 12.72 16.45 9.57
N LEU A 8 11.72 16.71 8.72
CA LEU A 8 11.63 17.95 7.94
C LEU A 8 11.50 19.20 8.83
N GLN A 9 10.86 19.09 9.99
CA GLN A 9 10.76 20.19 10.97
C GLN A 9 12.08 20.48 11.70
N ARG A 10 13.01 19.51 11.77
CA ARG A 10 14.32 19.66 12.42
C ARG A 10 15.37 20.29 11.49
N LEU A 11 15.15 20.26 10.18
CA LEU A 11 16.03 20.80 9.14
C LEU A 11 16.46 22.27 9.37
N PRO A 12 15.59 23.20 9.77
CA PRO A 12 15.97 24.58 10.04
C PRO A 12 16.89 24.73 11.26
N VAL A 13 16.69 23.90 12.28
CA VAL A 13 17.39 23.95 13.58
C VAL A 13 18.82 23.40 13.47
N VAL A 14 19.03 22.47 12.54
CA VAL A 14 20.26 21.68 12.40
C VAL A 14 21.24 22.30 11.39
N SER A 15 20.82 23.35 10.66
CA SER A 15 21.57 23.96 9.56
C SER A 15 22.97 24.49 9.89
N SER A 16 23.29 24.68 11.18
CA SER A 16 24.56 25.19 11.68
C SER A 16 25.50 24.14 12.29
N ASP A 17 25.10 22.86 12.35
CA ASP A 17 25.91 21.76 12.89
C ASP A 17 26.02 20.63 11.86
N GLU A 18 27.21 20.46 11.26
CA GLU A 18 27.47 19.49 10.20
C GLU A 18 27.25 18.03 10.63
N ALA A 19 27.52 17.68 11.89
CA ALA A 19 27.34 16.32 12.39
C ALA A 19 25.85 16.00 12.53
N LEU A 20 25.09 16.91 13.12
CA LEU A 20 23.63 16.80 13.23
C LEU A 20 22.96 16.81 11.84
N LEU A 21 23.51 17.55 10.88
CA LEU A 21 23.02 17.58 9.49
C LEU A 21 23.21 16.24 8.80
N GLY A 22 24.36 15.58 9.04
CA GLY A 22 24.64 14.23 8.56
C GLY A 22 23.64 13.20 9.09
N ASP A 23 23.41 13.21 10.41
CA ASP A 23 22.44 12.31 11.06
C ASP A 23 21.02 12.54 10.55
N LEU A 24 20.62 13.81 10.39
CA LEU A 24 19.29 14.16 9.87
C LEU A 24 19.13 13.74 8.41
N SER A 25 20.16 13.94 7.58
CA SER A 25 20.15 13.49 6.19
C SER A 25 20.02 11.97 6.08
N TRP A 26 20.69 11.23 6.95
CA TRP A 26 20.57 9.78 7.00
C TRP A 26 19.16 9.34 7.41
N GLN A 27 18.59 9.97 8.46
CA GLN A 27 17.22 9.70 8.92
C GLN A 27 16.19 9.97 7.82
N LEU A 28 16.31 11.12 7.13
CA LEU A 28 15.42 11.45 6.01
C LEU A 28 15.50 10.43 4.87
N ASN A 29 16.71 10.01 4.50
CA ASN A 29 16.89 9.02 3.44
C ASN A 29 16.30 7.66 3.84
N HIS A 30 16.49 7.25 5.09
CA HIS A 30 15.91 6.02 5.62
C HIS A 30 14.37 6.05 5.57
N TYR A 31 13.75 7.11 6.10
CA TYR A 31 12.28 7.24 6.08
C TYR A 31 11.72 7.38 4.66
N TYR A 32 12.45 8.01 3.74
CA TYR A 32 12.05 8.09 2.34
C TYR A 32 12.01 6.69 1.70
N ILE A 33 13.05 5.89 1.88
CA ILE A 33 13.12 4.53 1.33
C ILE A 33 12.02 3.64 1.92
N GLU A 34 11.79 3.73 3.24
CA GLU A 34 10.71 2.97 3.87
C GLU A 34 9.33 3.35 3.32
N LEU A 35 9.05 4.66 3.21
CA LEU A 35 7.81 5.18 2.65
C LEU A 35 7.63 4.74 1.20
N ASP A 36 8.63 4.92 0.35
CA ASP A 36 8.59 4.52 -1.07
C ASP A 36 8.30 3.01 -1.21
N SER A 37 9.00 2.19 -0.42
CA SER A 37 8.80 0.75 -0.44
C SER A 37 7.41 0.32 0.04
N ALA A 38 6.84 1.01 1.01
CA ALA A 38 5.51 0.73 1.55
C ALA A 38 4.42 1.20 0.58
N LEU A 39 4.58 2.37 -0.03
CA LEU A 39 3.69 2.88 -1.07
C LEU A 39 3.68 1.95 -2.30
N LEU A 40 4.85 1.51 -2.75
CA LEU A 40 4.97 0.57 -3.87
C LEU A 40 4.23 -0.74 -3.57
N ARG A 41 4.45 -1.32 -2.38
CA ARG A 41 3.76 -2.54 -1.95
C ARG A 41 2.25 -2.35 -1.88
N ALA A 42 1.79 -1.24 -1.29
CA ALA A 42 0.38 -0.91 -1.22
C ALA A 42 -0.27 -0.81 -2.62
N VAL A 43 0.38 -0.12 -3.56
CA VAL A 43 -0.10 0.02 -4.93
C VAL A 43 -0.16 -1.34 -5.64
N MET A 44 0.86 -2.18 -5.44
CA MET A 44 0.87 -3.53 -6.01
C MET A 44 -0.31 -4.38 -5.49
N ASP A 45 -0.57 -4.34 -4.18
CA ASP A 45 -1.67 -5.08 -3.57
C ASP A 45 -3.04 -4.56 -4.04
N MET A 46 -3.23 -3.24 -4.08
CA MET A 46 -4.45 -2.63 -4.61
C MET A 46 -4.69 -2.97 -6.08
N ARG A 47 -3.62 -2.99 -6.89
CA ARG A 47 -3.71 -3.35 -8.31
C ARG A 47 -4.04 -4.84 -8.48
N ALA A 48 -3.47 -5.71 -7.66
CA ALA A 48 -3.80 -7.13 -7.66
C ALA A 48 -5.28 -7.35 -7.31
N ALA A 49 -5.78 -6.69 -6.27
CA ALA A 49 -7.21 -6.73 -5.91
C ALA A 49 -8.11 -6.22 -7.05
N HIS A 50 -7.76 -5.08 -7.66
CA HIS A 50 -8.50 -4.51 -8.78
C HIS A 50 -8.56 -5.48 -9.97
N THR A 51 -7.43 -6.10 -10.30
CA THR A 51 -7.35 -7.09 -11.40
C THR A 51 -8.23 -8.31 -11.09
N GLY A 52 -8.24 -8.77 -9.83
CA GLY A 52 -9.12 -9.85 -9.38
C GLY A 52 -10.61 -9.50 -9.54
N LEU A 53 -11.01 -8.29 -9.13
CA LEU A 53 -12.38 -7.81 -9.30
C LEU A 53 -12.78 -7.70 -10.77
N GLN A 54 -11.89 -7.17 -11.62
CA GLN A 54 -12.15 -7.11 -13.07
C GLN A 54 -12.30 -8.50 -13.69
N ALA A 55 -11.50 -9.48 -13.25
CA ALA A 55 -11.65 -10.85 -13.72
C ALA A 55 -13.00 -11.46 -13.31
N LEU A 56 -13.47 -11.19 -12.08
CA LEU A 56 -14.79 -11.63 -11.63
C LEU A 56 -15.93 -10.95 -12.41
N VAL A 57 -15.84 -9.64 -12.64
CA VAL A 57 -16.81 -8.92 -13.48
C VAL A 57 -16.83 -9.49 -14.89
N THR A 58 -15.66 -9.65 -15.51
CA THR A 58 -15.53 -10.23 -16.86
C THR A 58 -16.17 -11.61 -16.91
N LEU A 59 -15.93 -12.43 -15.89
CA LEU A 59 -16.51 -13.75 -15.80
C LEU A 59 -18.04 -13.67 -15.70
N LEU A 60 -18.59 -12.85 -14.80
CA LEU A 60 -20.04 -12.66 -14.63
C LEU A 60 -20.72 -12.08 -15.88
N GLU A 61 -19.99 -11.31 -16.69
CA GLU A 61 -20.47 -10.71 -17.94
C GLU A 61 -20.46 -11.68 -19.13
N ARG A 62 -19.84 -12.87 -19.03
CA ARG A 62 -19.88 -13.87 -20.11
C ARG A 62 -21.32 -14.39 -20.25
N ARG A 63 -21.97 -13.94 -21.33
CA ARG A 63 -23.42 -14.00 -21.57
C ARG A 63 -23.98 -15.35 -22.01
N ASP A 64 -23.16 -16.40 -22.11
CA ASP A 64 -23.61 -17.66 -22.69
C ASP A 64 -24.57 -18.40 -21.76
N GLU A 65 -24.36 -18.35 -20.44
CA GLU A 65 -25.26 -18.88 -19.41
C GLU A 65 -25.15 -18.05 -18.12
N PRO A 66 -26.22 -17.92 -17.30
CA PRO A 66 -26.12 -17.27 -16.00
C PRO A 66 -25.17 -18.06 -15.09
N LEU A 67 -24.05 -17.45 -14.71
CA LEU A 67 -23.16 -18.00 -13.71
C LEU A 67 -23.87 -18.05 -12.35
N LEU A 68 -24.24 -19.27 -11.96
CA LEU A 68 -24.82 -19.55 -10.66
C LEU A 68 -23.69 -19.97 -9.72
N PHE A 69 -23.18 -19.02 -8.96
CA PHE A 69 -22.31 -19.30 -7.84
C PHE A 69 -23.14 -19.61 -6.60
N SER A 70 -22.81 -20.71 -5.91
CA SER A 70 -23.18 -20.84 -4.51
C SER A 70 -22.54 -19.73 -3.68
N SER A 71 -23.08 -19.48 -2.49
CA SER A 71 -22.49 -18.51 -1.56
C SER A 71 -21.05 -18.85 -1.18
N GLU A 72 -20.73 -20.14 -1.12
CA GLU A 72 -19.38 -20.62 -0.76
C GLU A 72 -18.38 -20.36 -1.89
N GLU A 73 -18.76 -20.65 -3.14
CA GLU A 73 -17.94 -20.35 -4.32
C GLU A 73 -17.72 -18.85 -4.50
N ALA A 74 -18.77 -18.04 -4.31
CA ALA A 74 -18.66 -16.59 -4.36
C ALA A 74 -17.69 -16.06 -3.29
N LEU A 75 -17.72 -16.63 -2.09
CA LEU A 75 -16.83 -16.23 -1.01
C LEU A 75 -15.38 -16.64 -1.29
N ALA A 76 -15.16 -17.86 -1.79
CA ALA A 76 -13.83 -18.34 -2.19
C ALA A 76 -13.19 -17.48 -3.29
N LEU A 77 -14.00 -16.93 -4.20
CA LEU A 77 -13.54 -16.01 -5.25
C LEU A 77 -13.21 -14.61 -4.71
N LEU A 78 -13.94 -14.12 -3.71
CA LEU A 78 -13.77 -12.78 -3.15
C LEU A 78 -12.70 -12.70 -2.06
N GLU A 79 -12.48 -13.79 -1.30
CA GLU A 79 -11.51 -13.84 -0.21
C GLU A 79 -10.09 -13.38 -0.60
N PRO A 80 -9.45 -13.87 -1.67
CA PRO A 80 -8.10 -13.42 -2.03
C PRO A 80 -8.05 -11.93 -2.41
N ILE A 81 -9.13 -11.38 -2.96
CA ILE A 81 -9.25 -9.96 -3.28
C ILE A 81 -9.31 -9.13 -1.99
N GLN A 82 -10.14 -9.57 -1.04
CA GLN A 82 -10.26 -8.91 0.26
C GLN A 82 -8.93 -8.93 1.03
N GLN A 83 -8.21 -10.06 0.99
CA GLN A 83 -6.89 -10.17 1.61
C GLN A 83 -5.90 -9.16 1.01
N ARG A 84 -5.87 -9.02 -0.33
CA ARG A 84 -5.02 -8.02 -1.00
C ARG A 84 -5.41 -6.59 -0.66
N LEU A 85 -6.70 -6.26 -0.60
CA LEU A 85 -7.15 -4.93 -0.17
C LEU A 85 -6.70 -4.63 1.27
N LYS A 86 -6.85 -5.61 2.17
CA LYS A 86 -6.42 -5.48 3.56
C LYS A 86 -4.91 -5.25 3.66
N GLN A 87 -4.11 -6.07 2.97
CA GLN A 87 -2.65 -5.94 2.93
C GLN A 87 -2.21 -4.58 2.38
N GLY A 88 -2.82 -4.13 1.29
CA GLY A 88 -2.52 -2.82 0.71
C GLY A 88 -2.81 -1.66 1.67
N LEU A 89 -3.92 -1.72 2.40
CA LEU A 89 -4.26 -0.74 3.43
C LEU A 89 -3.34 -0.82 4.65
N GLU A 90 -2.95 -2.02 5.07
CA GLU A 90 -1.98 -2.21 6.15
C GLU A 90 -0.61 -1.64 5.79
N HIS A 91 -0.14 -1.81 4.55
CA HIS A 91 1.10 -1.19 4.06
C HIS A 91 1.03 0.34 4.07
N LEU A 92 -0.11 0.95 3.74
CA LEU A 92 -0.29 2.42 3.83
C LEU A 92 -0.34 2.91 5.27
N ASN A 93 -1.06 2.21 6.14
CA ASN A 93 -1.30 2.61 7.52
C ASN A 93 -0.11 2.29 8.44
N GLY A 94 0.72 1.32 8.06
CA GLY A 94 1.93 0.92 8.79
C GLY A 94 3.10 1.87 8.63
N VAL A 95 3.04 2.82 7.67
CA VAL A 95 4.01 3.91 7.59
C VAL A 95 3.68 4.96 8.64
N GLN A 96 4.08 4.74 9.90
CA GLN A 96 3.96 5.72 10.99
C GLN A 96 5.22 6.57 11.12
#